data_AF-H9FL15-F1
#
_entry.id   AF-H9FL15-F1
#
_cell.length_a   1.000
_cell.length_b   1.000
_cell.length_c   1.000
_cell.angle_alpha   90.00
_cell.angle_beta   90.00
_cell.angle_gamma   90.00
#
_symmetry.space_group_name_H-M   'P 1'
#
loop_
_entity.id
_entity.type
_entity.pdbx_description
1 polymer ?
#
loop_
_entity_poly.entity_id
_entity_poly.type
_entity_poly.pdbx_seq_one_letter_code
_entity_poly.pdbx_strand_id
1 'polypeptide(L)'
;LKDHSSKSRGRVCAIGIAPWGIVENKEDLVGKDVTRVYQTMSNPLSKLSVLNNSHTHFILADNGTLGKYGAEVKLRRLLEKHISLQKINTRLGQGVPLVGLVVEGGPNVVSIVLEYLREEPPVPVVICDGSGRASDILSFAHKYCEEGGIINESLREQLL
;
A
#
# COMPACT_ATOMS: atom_id res chain seq x y z
N LEU A 1 -8.77 8.65 9.46
CA LEU A 1 -8.58 9.22 8.10
C LEU A 1 -9.68 10.21 7.68
N LYS A 2 -10.91 10.18 8.24
CA LYS A 2 -12.00 11.10 7.85
C LYS A 2 -11.84 12.56 8.32
N ASP A 3 -10.92 12.87 9.23
CA ASP A 3 -10.80 14.22 9.83
C ASP A 3 -9.55 14.98 9.38
N HIS A 4 -9.40 15.24 8.08
CA HIS A 4 -8.36 16.12 7.55
C HIS A 4 -8.91 17.37 6.84
N SER A 5 -9.98 17.96 7.38
CA SER A 5 -10.50 19.28 6.97
C SER A 5 -10.10 20.37 7.98
N SER A 6 -8.81 20.52 8.27
CA SER A 6 -8.30 21.69 8.99
C SER A 6 -7.82 22.73 7.98
N LYS A 7 -8.46 23.91 7.96
CA LYS A 7 -8.27 25.02 7.00
C LYS A 7 -6.84 25.61 6.89
N SER A 8 -5.86 25.10 7.64
CA SER A 8 -4.46 25.60 7.66
C SER A 8 -3.40 24.57 7.24
N ARG A 9 -3.77 23.34 6.86
CA ARG A 9 -2.81 22.31 6.41
C ARG A 9 -3.06 22.02 4.93
N GLY A 10 -1.98 22.00 4.14
CA GLY A 10 -2.04 21.75 2.69
C GLY A 10 -2.83 20.50 2.34
N ARG A 11 -3.52 20.53 1.19
CA ARG A 11 -4.34 19.41 0.71
C ARG A 11 -3.50 18.14 0.58
N VAL A 12 -3.84 17.10 1.33
CA VAL A 12 -3.19 15.78 1.22
C VAL A 12 -3.54 15.15 -0.13
N CYS A 13 -2.53 14.74 -0.89
CA CYS A 13 -2.72 13.97 -2.11
C CYS A 13 -2.68 12.47 -1.76
N ALA A 14 -3.83 11.80 -1.83
CA ALA A 14 -3.96 10.37 -1.63
C ALA A 14 -4.25 9.68 -2.97
N ILE A 15 -3.36 8.79 -3.41
CA ILE A 15 -3.47 8.05 -4.67
C ILE A 15 -3.75 6.57 -4.35
N GLY A 16 -4.92 6.08 -4.74
CA GLY A 16 -5.25 4.65 -4.64
C GLY A 16 -4.74 3.90 -5.86
N ILE A 17 -4.02 2.79 -5.68
CA ILE A 17 -3.64 1.90 -6.79
C ILE A 17 -4.43 0.61 -6.60
N ALA A 18 -5.30 0.29 -7.55
CA ALA A 18 -6.21 -0.85 -7.45
C ALA A 18 -6.19 -1.67 -8.76
N PRO A 19 -6.39 -3.00 -8.70
CA PRO A 19 -6.50 -3.81 -9.91
C PRO A 19 -7.86 -3.59 -10.58
N TRP A 20 -7.89 -3.26 -11.88
CA TRP A 20 -9.12 -3.04 -12.66
C TRP A 20 -10.09 -4.22 -12.60
N GLY A 21 -9.54 -5.45 -12.56
CA GLY A 21 -10.31 -6.69 -12.54
C GLY A 21 -11.23 -6.85 -11.33
N ILE A 22 -10.98 -6.16 -10.21
CA ILE A 22 -11.78 -6.28 -8.97
C ILE A 22 -12.72 -5.09 -8.74
N VAL A 23 -12.65 -4.05 -9.57
CA VAL A 23 -13.43 -2.82 -9.33
C VAL A 23 -14.90 -3.09 -9.65
N GLU A 24 -15.75 -2.91 -8.65
CA GLU A 24 -17.21 -2.97 -8.81
C GLU A 24 -17.69 -1.77 -9.65
N ASN A 25 -18.70 -1.98 -10.51
CA ASN A 25 -19.26 -0.96 -11.42
C ASN A 25 -18.20 -0.24 -12.29
N LYS A 26 -17.14 -0.96 -12.67
CA LYS A 26 -16.03 -0.38 -13.47
C LYS A 26 -16.49 0.09 -14.86
N GLU A 27 -17.60 -0.46 -15.36
CA GLU A 27 -18.22 -0.09 -16.62
C GLU A 27 -18.65 1.39 -16.63
N ASP A 28 -19.02 1.95 -15.46
CA ASP A 28 -19.34 3.38 -15.31
C ASP A 28 -18.13 4.28 -15.59
N LEU A 29 -16.92 3.76 -15.40
CA LEU A 29 -15.67 4.50 -15.61
C LEU A 29 -15.18 4.43 -17.06
N VAL A 30 -15.81 3.62 -17.92
CA VAL A 30 -15.37 3.43 -19.30
C VAL A 30 -15.85 4.59 -20.19
N GLY A 31 -14.87 5.21 -20.85
CA GLY A 31 -15.10 6.20 -21.88
C GLY A 31 -13.82 6.97 -22.18
N LYS A 32 -13.79 7.63 -23.34
CA LYS A 32 -12.66 8.44 -23.78
C LYS A 32 -13.03 9.91 -23.65
N ASP A 33 -12.19 10.70 -22.99
CA ASP A 33 -12.36 12.15 -22.81
C ASP A 33 -13.72 12.55 -22.19
N VAL A 34 -14.21 11.73 -21.26
CA VAL A 34 -15.51 11.93 -20.59
C VAL A 34 -15.37 12.03 -19.08
N THR A 35 -16.30 12.74 -18.45
CA THR A 35 -16.51 12.69 -17.00
C THR A 35 -17.67 11.75 -16.70
N ARG A 36 -17.46 10.84 -15.75
CA ARG A 36 -18.45 9.85 -15.33
C ARG A 36 -18.65 9.92 -13.83
N VAL A 37 -19.88 9.66 -13.40
CA VAL A 37 -20.19 9.47 -11.99
C VAL A 37 -19.94 8.01 -11.65
N TYR A 38 -19.17 7.75 -10.61
CA TYR A 38 -18.92 6.40 -10.09
C TYR A 38 -19.71 6.17 -8.81
N GLN A 39 -20.48 5.09 -8.76
CA GLN A 39 -21.29 4.76 -7.59
C GLN A 39 -20.56 3.80 -6.64
N THR A 40 -20.30 4.25 -5.42
CA THR A 40 -19.58 3.48 -4.39
C THR A 40 -20.49 2.56 -3.55
N MET A 41 -21.60 2.08 -4.11
CA MET A 41 -22.49 1.17 -3.39
C MET A 41 -21.97 -0.26 -3.50
N SER A 42 -21.63 -0.86 -2.37
CA SER A 42 -21.19 -2.26 -2.33
C SER A 42 -22.39 -3.19 -2.46
N ASN A 43 -22.29 -4.17 -3.37
CA ASN A 43 -23.23 -5.29 -3.41
C ASN A 43 -22.76 -6.39 -2.44
N PRO A 44 -23.53 -6.74 -1.38
CA PRO A 44 -23.12 -7.72 -0.38
C PRO A 44 -22.94 -9.15 -0.94
N LEU A 45 -23.46 -9.43 -2.15
CA LEU A 45 -23.27 -10.72 -2.84
C LEU A 45 -22.07 -10.72 -3.80
N SER A 46 -21.50 -9.55 -4.08
CA SER A 46 -20.35 -9.42 -4.98
C SER A 46 -19.05 -9.74 -4.25
N LYS A 47 -18.12 -10.35 -4.99
CA LYS A 47 -16.74 -10.58 -4.55
C LYS A 47 -15.79 -9.45 -4.99
N LEU A 48 -16.32 -8.44 -5.68
CA LEU A 48 -15.59 -7.27 -6.14
C LEU A 48 -15.50 -6.22 -5.01
N SER A 49 -14.83 -5.11 -5.28
CA SER A 49 -14.60 -4.05 -4.29
C SER A 49 -14.86 -2.67 -4.89
N VAL A 50 -15.46 -1.79 -4.09
CA VAL A 50 -15.70 -0.40 -4.47
C VAL A 50 -14.47 0.48 -4.20
N LEU A 51 -14.27 1.51 -5.01
CA LEU A 51 -13.22 2.51 -4.78
C LEU A 51 -13.55 3.39 -3.55
N ASN A 52 -12.54 3.75 -2.76
CA ASN A 52 -12.70 4.55 -1.55
C ASN A 52 -12.68 6.06 -1.84
N ASN A 53 -13.82 6.73 -1.67
CA ASN A 53 -14.02 8.17 -1.92
C ASN A 53 -13.15 9.14 -1.10
N SER A 54 -12.37 8.65 -0.13
CA SER A 54 -11.40 9.45 0.60
C SER A 54 -10.07 9.65 -0.16
N HIS A 55 -9.85 8.94 -1.27
CA HIS A 55 -8.71 9.19 -2.16
C HIS A 55 -8.97 10.36 -3.10
N THR A 56 -7.92 11.09 -3.43
CA THR A 56 -7.98 12.20 -4.40
C THR A 56 -7.85 11.73 -5.85
N HIS A 57 -7.12 10.63 -6.08
CA HIS A 57 -6.84 10.08 -7.40
C HIS A 57 -6.79 8.55 -7.33
N PHE A 58 -6.97 7.90 -8.48
CA PHE A 58 -6.80 6.46 -8.63
C PHE A 58 -5.93 6.13 -9.83
N ILE A 59 -5.14 5.07 -9.70
CA ILE A 59 -4.46 4.37 -10.81
C ILE A 59 -5.04 2.96 -10.85
N LEU A 60 -5.68 2.60 -11.96
CA LEU A 60 -6.33 1.31 -12.14
C LEU A 60 -5.44 0.41 -13.00
N ALA A 61 -4.84 -0.61 -12.37
CA ALA A 61 -3.90 -1.52 -13.00
C ALA A 61 -4.66 -2.66 -13.68
N ASP A 62 -4.51 -2.80 -15.00
CA ASP A 62 -5.15 -3.87 -15.77
C ASP A 62 -4.13 -4.90 -16.26
N ASN A 63 -4.46 -6.17 -16.11
CA ASN A 63 -3.72 -7.31 -16.65
C ASN A 63 -4.63 -8.29 -17.42
N GLY A 64 -5.85 -7.88 -17.76
CA GLY A 64 -6.86 -8.66 -18.46
C GLY A 64 -7.62 -9.68 -17.59
N THR A 65 -7.30 -9.81 -16.29
CA THR A 65 -7.99 -10.76 -15.41
C THR A 65 -9.23 -10.15 -14.76
N LEU A 66 -10.20 -11.00 -14.41
CA LEU A 66 -11.43 -10.63 -13.70
C LEU A 66 -11.42 -11.21 -12.29
N GLY A 67 -11.78 -10.41 -11.30
CA GLY A 67 -11.91 -10.83 -9.90
C GLY A 67 -10.61 -11.24 -9.22
N LYS A 68 -9.45 -10.91 -9.79
CA LYS A 68 -8.13 -11.27 -9.25
C LYS A 68 -7.35 -10.04 -8.79
N TYR A 69 -6.76 -10.15 -7.61
CA TYR A 69 -5.79 -9.20 -7.07
C TYR A 69 -4.40 -9.44 -7.68
N GLY A 70 -3.52 -8.44 -7.59
CA GLY A 70 -2.10 -8.59 -7.91
C GLY A 70 -1.63 -7.81 -9.15
N ALA A 71 -2.56 -7.32 -10.00
CA ALA A 71 -2.20 -6.51 -11.16
C ALA A 71 -1.48 -5.21 -10.77
N GLU A 72 -1.81 -4.68 -9.60
CA GLU A 72 -1.26 -3.46 -9.02
C GLU A 72 0.13 -3.64 -8.40
N VAL A 73 0.54 -4.86 -8.04
CA VAL A 73 1.75 -5.10 -7.22
C VAL A 73 3.01 -4.63 -7.95
N LYS A 74 3.23 -5.13 -9.17
CA LYS A 74 4.40 -4.74 -9.97
C LYS A 74 4.36 -3.25 -10.35
N LEU A 75 3.17 -2.74 -10.69
CA LEU A 75 2.99 -1.33 -11.03
C LEU A 75 3.38 -0.41 -9.86
N ARG A 76 2.89 -0.73 -8.65
CA ARG A 76 3.20 0.00 -7.43
C ARG A 76 4.70 0.06 -7.18
N ARG A 77 5.39 -1.09 -7.23
CA ARG A 77 6.85 -1.16 -7.05
C ARG A 77 7.60 -0.27 -8.04
N LEU A 78 7.30 -0.40 -9.32
CA LEU A 78 7.98 0.38 -10.37
C LEU A 78 7.70 1.87 -10.24
N LEU A 79 6.47 2.25 -9.87
CA LEU A 79 6.09 3.64 -9.67
C LEU A 79 6.81 4.25 -8.46
N GLU A 80 6.78 3.57 -7.31
CA GLU A 80 7.48 4.01 -6.10
C GLU A 80 8.98 4.19 -6.39
N LYS A 81 9.64 3.20 -7.00
CA LYS A 81 11.05 3.28 -7.40
C LYS A 81 11.33 4.41 -8.38
N HIS A 82 10.45 4.62 -9.36
CA HIS A 82 10.62 5.72 -10.30
C HIS A 82 10.53 7.08 -9.60
N ILE A 83 9.59 7.23 -8.65
CA ILE A 83 9.41 8.45 -7.86
C ILE A 83 10.64 8.72 -7.00
N SER A 84 11.21 7.71 -6.32
CA SER A 84 12.38 7.92 -5.45
C SER A 84 13.60 8.47 -6.19
N LEU A 85 13.74 8.13 -7.48
CA LEU A 85 14.80 8.60 -8.34
C LEU A 85 14.56 10.02 -8.89
N GLN A 86 13.35 10.58 -8.73
CA GLN A 86 13.07 11.95 -9.15
C GLN A 86 13.72 12.95 -8.20
N LYS A 87 14.21 14.07 -8.75
CA LYS A 87 14.84 15.14 -7.97
C LYS A 87 13.79 16.12 -7.46
N ILE A 88 13.71 16.31 -6.15
CA ILE A 88 12.83 17.33 -5.54
C ILE A 88 13.49 18.72 -5.61
N ASN A 89 14.80 18.79 -5.38
CA ASN A 89 15.55 20.04 -5.39
C ASN A 89 16.85 19.85 -6.18
N THR A 90 16.99 20.58 -7.28
CA THR A 90 18.14 20.50 -8.19
C THR A 90 19.46 20.91 -7.52
N ARG A 91 19.40 21.67 -6.41
CA ARG A 91 20.60 22.19 -5.72
C ARG A 91 21.24 21.21 -4.74
N LEU A 92 20.49 20.24 -4.24
CA LEU A 92 20.97 19.29 -3.22
C LEU A 92 21.12 17.86 -3.74
N GLY A 93 20.68 17.59 -4.99
CA GLY A 93 20.83 16.27 -5.61
C GLY A 93 20.05 15.14 -4.92
N GLN A 94 19.19 15.46 -3.96
CA GLN A 94 18.42 14.48 -3.18
C GLN A 94 17.18 14.02 -3.96
N GLY A 95 16.99 12.70 -4.01
CA GLY A 95 15.80 12.06 -4.55
C GLY A 95 14.56 12.28 -3.68
N VAL A 96 13.40 11.76 -4.12
CA VAL A 96 12.19 11.77 -3.29
C VAL A 96 12.33 10.73 -2.18
N PRO A 97 12.27 11.13 -0.89
CA PRO A 97 12.30 10.15 0.19
C PRO A 97 11.01 9.33 0.21
N LEU A 98 11.14 8.02 0.41
CA LEU A 98 10.02 7.09 0.57
C LEU A 98 10.04 6.47 1.96
N VAL A 99 8.85 6.16 2.47
CA VAL A 99 8.66 5.39 3.70
C VAL A 99 7.45 4.47 3.53
N GLY A 100 7.61 3.20 3.88
CA GLY A 100 6.52 2.25 3.99
C GLY A 100 5.87 2.33 5.36
N LEU A 101 4.54 2.18 5.43
CA LEU A 101 3.79 2.06 6.67
C LEU A 101 2.97 0.77 6.64
N VAL A 102 3.08 -0.05 7.67
CA VAL A 102 2.32 -1.28 7.84
C VAL A 102 1.36 -1.12 9.01
N VAL A 103 0.08 -1.32 8.73
CA VAL A 103 -1.01 -1.39 9.71
C VAL A 103 -1.77 -2.66 9.41
N GLU A 104 -1.82 -3.58 10.37
CA GLU A 104 -2.23 -4.96 10.15
C GLU A 104 -1.50 -5.61 8.95
N GLY A 105 -2.12 -6.60 8.31
CA GLY A 105 -1.64 -7.21 7.08
C GLY A 105 -1.98 -8.68 6.96
N GLY A 106 -2.07 -9.17 5.73
CA GLY A 106 -2.01 -10.60 5.45
C GLY A 106 -0.57 -11.10 5.28
N PRO A 107 -0.36 -12.41 5.04
CA PRO A 107 0.98 -13.01 4.90
C PRO A 107 1.86 -12.32 3.85
N ASN A 108 1.27 -11.81 2.76
CA ASN A 108 1.99 -11.13 1.68
C ASN A 108 2.72 -9.86 2.15
N VAL A 109 2.31 -9.25 3.27
CA VAL A 109 2.97 -8.04 3.81
C VAL A 109 4.43 -8.33 4.17
N VAL A 110 4.75 -9.54 4.68
CA VAL A 110 6.12 -9.91 5.02
C VAL A 110 7.02 -9.84 3.78
N SER A 111 6.56 -10.38 2.64
CA SER A 111 7.28 -10.31 1.37
C SER A 111 7.45 -8.86 0.89
N ILE A 112 6.41 -8.04 0.99
CA ILE A 112 6.45 -6.62 0.58
C ILE A 112 7.46 -5.83 1.42
N VAL A 113 7.52 -6.07 2.73
CA VAL A 113 8.49 -5.44 3.63
C VAL A 113 9.91 -5.88 3.28
N LEU A 114 10.13 -7.17 3.06
CA LEU A 114 11.43 -7.69 2.64
C LEU A 114 11.89 -7.08 1.30
N GLU A 115 10.98 -6.91 0.34
CA GLU A 115 11.28 -6.24 -0.93
C GLU A 115 11.69 -4.78 -0.71
N TYR A 116 10.97 -4.02 0.12
CA TYR A 116 11.34 -2.64 0.44
C TYR A 116 12.74 -2.52 1.04
N LEU A 117 13.07 -3.42 1.96
CA LEU A 117 14.37 -3.42 2.64
C LEU A 117 15.53 -3.87 1.73
N ARG A 118 15.22 -4.56 0.62
CA ARG A 118 16.21 -5.02 -0.37
C ARG A 118 16.41 -4.04 -1.54
N GLU A 119 15.62 -2.99 -1.64
CA GLU A 119 15.86 -1.93 -2.64
C GLU A 119 17.19 -1.22 -2.38
N GLU A 120 17.71 -0.54 -3.40
CA GLU A 120 18.93 0.26 -3.32
C GLU A 120 18.64 1.71 -3.72
N PRO A 121 18.65 2.67 -2.77
CA PRO A 121 18.79 2.47 -1.32
C PRO A 121 17.53 1.82 -0.69
N PRO A 122 17.66 1.16 0.48
CA PRO A 122 16.52 0.53 1.16
C PRO A 122 15.42 1.54 1.49
N VAL A 123 14.16 1.13 1.32
CA VAL A 123 13.01 1.93 1.73
C VAL A 123 12.73 1.65 3.21
N PRO A 124 12.82 2.65 4.11
CA PRO A 124 12.50 2.46 5.51
C PRO A 124 11.02 2.09 5.68
N VAL A 125 10.73 1.15 6.59
CA VAL A 125 9.37 0.70 6.89
C VAL A 125 9.06 0.94 8.35
N VAL A 126 7.92 1.59 8.62
CA VAL A 126 7.35 1.79 9.95
C VAL A 126 6.28 0.72 10.17
N ILE A 127 6.40 -0.03 11.27
CA ILE A 127 5.45 -1.06 11.68
C ILE A 127 4.60 -0.53 12.84
N CYS A 128 3.27 -0.60 12.73
CA CYS A 128 2.36 -0.25 13.81
C CYS A 128 2.15 -1.45 14.74
N ASP A 129 2.94 -1.54 15.80
CA ASP A 129 2.78 -2.55 16.85
C ASP A 129 1.38 -2.49 17.50
N GLY A 130 0.79 -3.66 17.74
CA GLY A 130 -0.56 -3.81 18.29
C GLY A 130 -1.68 -3.49 17.30
N SER A 131 -1.37 -3.29 16.01
CA SER A 131 -2.40 -3.13 14.99
C SER A 131 -3.02 -4.46 14.58
N GLY A 132 -2.31 -5.59 14.72
CA GLY A 132 -2.82 -6.92 14.43
C GLY A 132 -2.07 -7.68 13.33
N ARG A 133 -2.36 -8.98 13.21
CA ARG A 133 -1.96 -9.87 12.11
C ARG A 133 -0.46 -9.78 11.78
N ALA A 134 -0.09 -9.58 10.50
CA ALA A 134 1.31 -9.54 10.06
C ALA A 134 2.13 -8.41 10.73
N SER A 135 1.50 -7.29 11.09
CA SER A 135 2.19 -6.18 11.75
C SER A 135 2.72 -6.59 13.12
N ASP A 136 1.93 -7.32 13.90
CA ASP A 136 2.31 -7.75 15.25
C ASP A 136 3.37 -8.86 15.21
N ILE A 137 3.32 -9.73 14.20
CA ILE A 137 4.37 -10.74 13.98
C ILE A 137 5.71 -10.04 13.69
N LEU A 138 5.69 -9.02 12.82
CA LEU A 138 6.89 -8.26 12.46
C LEU A 138 7.42 -7.45 13.65
N SER A 139 6.55 -6.80 14.44
CA SER A 139 6.97 -6.04 15.61
C SER A 139 7.52 -6.95 16.72
N PHE A 140 6.88 -8.09 16.97
CA PHE A 140 7.38 -9.11 17.90
C PHE A 140 8.75 -9.61 17.48
N ALA A 141 8.90 -10.02 16.21
CA ALA A 141 10.18 -10.51 15.70
C ALA A 141 11.28 -9.46 15.84
N HIS A 142 11.01 -8.19 15.50
CA HIS A 142 11.96 -7.09 15.67
C HIS A 142 12.32 -6.83 17.15
N LYS A 143 11.37 -7.01 18.09
CA LYS A 143 11.58 -6.75 19.51
C LYS A 143 12.37 -7.85 20.22
N TYR A 144 12.20 -9.10 19.79
CA TYR A 144 12.75 -10.28 20.47
C TYR A 144 13.81 -11.04 19.67
N CYS A 145 14.19 -10.56 18.48
CA CYS A 145 15.33 -11.11 17.78
C CYS A 145 16.65 -10.71 18.46
N GLU A 146 17.50 -11.69 18.71
CA GLU A 146 18.87 -11.49 19.11
C GLU A 146 19.76 -11.17 17.89
N GLU A 147 21.01 -10.80 18.13
CA GLU A 147 22.01 -10.64 17.06
C GLU A 147 22.04 -11.89 16.16
N GLY A 148 21.93 -11.68 14.85
CA GLY A 148 21.83 -12.77 13.87
C GLY A 148 20.40 -13.22 13.55
N GLY A 149 19.37 -12.58 14.11
CA GLY A 149 17.96 -12.85 13.76
C GLY A 149 17.39 -14.10 14.41
N ILE A 150 18.01 -14.58 15.49
CA ILE A 150 17.57 -15.75 16.23
C ILE A 150 16.52 -15.30 17.24
N ILE A 151 15.40 -16.03 17.30
CA ILE A 151 14.37 -15.86 18.34
C ILE A 151 14.45 -17.09 19.24
N ASN A 152 14.51 -16.86 20.55
CA ASN A 152 14.53 -17.94 21.54
C ASN A 152 13.35 -18.90 21.33
N GLU A 153 13.60 -20.21 21.35
CA GLU A 153 12.56 -21.23 21.12
C GLU A 153 11.35 -21.08 22.07
N SER A 154 11.57 -20.63 23.30
CA SER A 154 10.47 -20.36 24.26
C SER A 154 9.54 -19.22 23.84
N LEU A 155 10.04 -18.27 23.03
CA LEU A 155 9.27 -17.17 22.47
C LEU A 155 8.71 -17.51 21.09
N ARG A 156 9.27 -18.52 20.42
CA ARG A 156 8.81 -18.99 19.11
C ARG A 156 7.38 -19.55 19.16
N GLU A 157 7.01 -20.20 20.26
CA GLU A 157 5.64 -20.67 20.48
C GLU A 157 4.62 -19.53 20.60
N GLN A 158 5.05 -18.31 20.94
CA GLN A 158 4.17 -17.14 21.05
C GLN A 158 3.95 -16.43 19.71
N LEU A 159 4.66 -16.84 18.65
CA LEU A 159 4.49 -16.33 17.28
C LEU A 159 3.45 -17.10 16.46
N LEU A 160 3.00 -18.27 16.93
CA LEU A 160 2.06 -19.18 16.26
C LEU A 160 0.63 -19.00 16.77
#